data_AF-A0A9N9YH67-F1
#
_entry.id   AF-A0A9N9YH67-F1
#
_cell.length_a   1.000
_cell.length_b   1.000
_cell.length_c   1.000
_cell.angle_alpha   90.00
_cell.angle_beta   90.00
_cell.angle_gamma   90.00
#
_symmetry.space_group_name_H-M   'P 1'
#
loop_
_entity.id
_entity.type
_entity.pdbx_description
1 polymer ?
#
loop_
_entity_poly.entity_id
_entity_poly.type
_entity_poly.pdbx_seq_one_letter_code
_entity_poly.pdbx_strand_id
1 'polypeptide(L)'
;MASQLLSPKATALLLTTPLISSSCSLWFSLDQHIFFSSLVRPNVRGADGVLPPYFANTFWANLWKVVGLLGVTTWSSVGAIYLARPLLRARGSLPWYVATAALATGHLLFVPLVAPSVAAIIEDRGGQALSEGQEKGKSNSDYMRDWLGVNFVRMVTTDLGAWACAVVAVTTTFTLS
;
A
#
# COMPACT_ATOMS: atom_id res chain seq x y z
N MET A 1 33.84 -9.23 12.16
CA MET A 1 34.57 -9.34 10.89
C MET A 1 33.56 -9.45 9.73
N ALA A 2 32.75 -8.42 9.52
CA ALA A 2 31.72 -8.37 8.46
C ALA A 2 31.76 -7.01 7.75
N SER A 3 32.96 -6.45 7.58
CA SER A 3 33.17 -5.21 6.86
C SER A 3 33.38 -5.52 5.39
N GLN A 4 32.41 -5.07 4.58
CA GLN A 4 32.41 -4.97 3.11
C GLN A 4 31.74 -6.08 2.30
N LEU A 5 30.52 -6.48 2.69
CA LEU A 5 29.62 -7.22 1.78
C LEU A 5 29.05 -6.36 0.64
N LEU A 6 28.98 -5.04 0.81
CA LEU A 6 28.44 -4.11 -0.16
C LEU A 6 29.37 -2.92 -0.37
N SER A 7 29.44 -2.43 -1.61
CA SER A 7 30.10 -1.16 -1.90
C SER A 7 29.38 0.00 -1.20
N PRO A 8 30.02 1.17 -1.00
CA PRO A 8 29.37 2.34 -0.42
C PRO A 8 28.12 2.76 -1.20
N LYS A 9 28.16 2.69 -2.54
CA LYS A 9 27.03 2.99 -3.42
C LYS A 9 25.88 1.99 -3.23
N ALA A 10 26.19 0.69 -3.17
CA ALA A 10 25.18 -0.34 -2.95
C ALA A 10 24.55 -0.22 -1.55
N THR A 11 25.34 0.15 -0.54
CA THR A 11 24.85 0.42 0.81
C THR A 11 23.92 1.63 0.82
N ALA A 12 24.31 2.73 0.17
CA ALA A 12 23.46 3.91 0.08
C ALA A 12 22.13 3.61 -0.62
N LEU A 13 22.17 2.86 -1.72
CA LEU A 13 20.96 2.43 -2.44
C LEU A 13 20.06 1.56 -1.57
N LEU A 14 20.61 0.56 -0.87
CA LEU A 14 19.84 -0.28 0.04
C LEU A 14 19.15 0.54 1.13
N LEU A 15 19.85 1.52 1.70
CA LEU A 15 19.36 2.35 2.79
C LEU A 15 18.25 3.32 2.35
N THR A 16 18.28 3.81 1.11
CA THR A 16 17.26 4.74 0.58
C THR A 16 16.08 4.03 -0.09
N THR A 17 16.24 2.77 -0.50
CA THR A 17 15.20 1.99 -1.19
C THR A 17 13.86 1.93 -0.44
N PRO A 18 13.79 1.74 0.91
CA PRO A 18 12.52 1.75 1.62
C PRO A 18 11.74 3.06 1.45
N LEU A 19 12.42 4.21 1.44
CA LEU A 19 11.79 5.52 1.27
C LEU A 19 11.23 5.68 -0.15
N ILE A 20 11.99 5.28 -1.17
CA ILE A 20 11.55 5.35 -2.56
C ILE A 20 10.32 4.46 -2.76
N SER A 21 10.41 3.20 -2.33
CA SER A 21 9.36 2.20 -2.53
C SER A 21 8.09 2.54 -1.73
N SER A 22 8.21 2.98 -0.48
CA SER A 22 7.06 3.43 0.32
C SER A 22 6.42 4.70 -0.22
N SER A 23 7.19 5.62 -0.81
CA SER A 23 6.64 6.81 -1.49
C SER A 23 5.77 6.39 -2.69
N CYS A 24 6.24 5.44 -3.49
CA CYS A 24 5.45 4.87 -4.59
C CYS A 24 4.17 4.17 -4.08
N SER A 25 4.26 3.40 -2.99
CA SER A 25 3.10 2.73 -2.38
C SER A 25 2.05 3.73 -1.91
N LEU A 26 2.48 4.76 -1.18
CA LEU A 26 1.61 5.82 -0.68
C LEU A 26 0.94 6.58 -1.82
N TRP A 27 1.72 6.97 -2.83
CA TRP A 27 1.20 7.65 -4.01
C TRP A 27 0.15 6.80 -4.74
N PHE A 28 0.45 5.51 -4.95
CA PHE A 28 -0.47 4.59 -5.60
C PHE A 28 -1.78 4.43 -4.82
N SER A 29 -1.71 4.30 -3.48
CA SER A 29 -2.90 4.22 -2.63
C SER A 29 -3.75 5.50 -2.69
N LEU A 30 -3.10 6.67 -2.75
CA LEU A 30 -3.78 7.96 -2.89
C LEU A 30 -4.45 8.08 -4.27
N ASP A 31 -3.76 7.71 -5.34
CA ASP A 31 -4.29 7.71 -6.70
C ASP A 31 -5.54 6.82 -6.81
N GLN A 32 -5.47 5.59 -6.30
CA GLN A 32 -6.62 4.69 -6.25
C GLN A 32 -7.79 5.31 -5.46
N HIS A 33 -7.50 5.92 -4.31
CA HIS A 33 -8.54 6.55 -3.49
C HIS A 33 -9.23 7.70 -4.23
N ILE A 34 -8.46 8.60 -4.87
CA ILE A 34 -8.99 9.73 -5.64
C ILE A 34 -9.82 9.23 -6.82
N PHE A 35 -9.26 8.31 -7.61
CA PHE A 35 -9.90 7.79 -8.81
C PHE A 35 -11.25 7.14 -8.48
N PHE A 36 -11.28 6.17 -7.58
CA PHE A 36 -12.52 5.46 -7.25
C PHE A 36 -13.52 6.34 -6.50
N SER A 37 -13.06 7.25 -5.63
CA SER A 37 -13.95 8.23 -4.98
C SER A 37 -14.64 9.14 -5.98
N SER A 38 -13.99 9.45 -7.11
CA SER A 38 -14.61 10.24 -8.17
C SER A 38 -15.72 9.48 -8.90
N LEU A 39 -15.57 8.17 -9.09
CA LEU A 39 -16.55 7.32 -9.77
C LEU A 39 -17.83 7.12 -8.95
N VAL A 40 -17.73 7.06 -7.62
CA VAL A 40 -18.88 6.79 -6.74
C VAL A 40 -19.53 8.06 -6.18
N ARG A 41 -19.30 9.22 -6.79
CA ARG A 41 -20.01 10.44 -6.37
C ARG A 41 -21.50 10.36 -6.75
N PRO A 42 -22.41 10.93 -5.95
CA PRO A 42 -23.85 10.87 -6.23
C PRO A 42 -24.28 11.43 -7.59
N ASN A 43 -23.49 12.33 -8.16
CA ASN A 43 -23.75 12.96 -9.45
C ASN A 43 -23.16 12.18 -10.64
N VAL A 44 -22.43 11.09 -10.42
CA VAL A 44 -21.88 10.24 -11.48
C VAL A 44 -22.86 9.12 -11.78
N ARG A 45 -23.34 9.05 -13.02
CA ARG A 45 -24.27 8.03 -13.50
C ARG A 45 -23.51 6.90 -14.20
N GLY A 46 -24.03 5.68 -14.11
CA GLY A 46 -23.47 4.51 -14.81
C GLY A 46 -22.22 3.90 -14.17
N ALA A 47 -21.75 4.42 -13.04
CA ALA A 47 -20.62 3.86 -12.30
C ALA A 47 -20.83 2.37 -11.96
N ASP A 48 -22.04 2.00 -11.56
CA ASP A 48 -22.37 0.62 -11.18
C ASP A 48 -22.14 -0.39 -12.31
N GLY A 49 -22.35 0.00 -13.57
CA GLY A 49 -22.10 -0.87 -14.72
C GLY A 49 -20.63 -0.89 -15.17
N VAL A 50 -19.87 0.18 -14.91
CA VAL A 50 -18.45 0.29 -15.32
C VAL A 50 -17.51 -0.33 -14.29
N LEU A 51 -17.87 -0.27 -13.00
CA LEU A 51 -17.03 -0.73 -11.90
C LEU A 51 -16.62 -2.20 -12.03
N PRO A 52 -17.53 -3.19 -12.22
CA PRO A 52 -17.15 -4.60 -12.34
C PRO A 52 -16.14 -4.89 -13.46
N PRO A 53 -16.39 -4.53 -14.74
CA PRO A 53 -15.45 -4.85 -15.81
C PRO A 53 -14.13 -4.10 -15.68
N TYR A 54 -14.15 -2.85 -15.20
CA TYR A 54 -12.91 -2.11 -14.94
C TYR A 54 -12.07 -2.77 -13.85
N PHE A 55 -12.71 -3.12 -12.73
CA PHE A 55 -12.03 -3.70 -11.58
C PHE A 55 -11.49 -5.09 -11.91
N ALA A 56 -12.29 -5.96 -12.55
CA ALA A 56 -11.85 -7.29 -12.97
C ALA A 56 -10.65 -7.25 -13.91
N ASN A 57 -10.62 -6.31 -14.86
CA ASN A 57 -9.53 -6.18 -15.83
C ASN A 57 -8.23 -5.62 -15.24
N THR A 58 -8.32 -4.81 -14.18
CA THR A 58 -7.17 -4.08 -13.63
C THR A 58 -6.68 -4.63 -12.29
N PHE A 59 -7.50 -5.39 -11.57
CA PHE A 59 -7.22 -5.83 -10.21
C PHE A 59 -5.90 -6.61 -10.11
N TRP A 60 -5.69 -7.62 -10.95
CA TRP A 60 -4.49 -8.45 -10.89
C TRP A 60 -3.19 -7.69 -11.19
N ALA A 61 -3.23 -6.79 -12.17
CA ALA A 61 -2.10 -5.93 -12.48
C ALA A 61 -1.79 -4.97 -11.33
N ASN A 62 -2.82 -4.46 -10.66
CA ASN A 62 -2.66 -3.57 -9.51
C ASN A 62 -2.20 -4.33 -8.25
N LEU A 63 -2.67 -5.57 -8.05
CA LEU A 63 -2.23 -6.43 -6.95
C LEU A 63 -0.72 -6.68 -7.02
N TRP A 64 -0.18 -6.96 -8.21
CA TRP A 64 1.26 -7.15 -8.37
C TRP A 64 2.07 -5.91 -8.03
N LYS A 65 1.57 -4.71 -8.37
CA LYS A 65 2.22 -3.45 -7.99
C LYS A 65 2.25 -3.29 -6.46
N VAL A 66 1.11 -3.53 -5.79
CA VAL A 66 1.01 -3.42 -4.33
C VAL A 66 1.96 -4.41 -3.65
N VAL A 67 1.87 -5.71 -3.97
CA VAL A 67 2.71 -6.74 -3.37
C VAL A 67 4.19 -6.48 -3.65
N GLY A 68 4.52 -6.04 -4.87
CA GLY A 68 5.89 -5.68 -5.26
C GLY A 68 6.43 -4.52 -4.43
N LEU A 69 5.70 -3.41 -4.32
CA LEU A 69 6.12 -2.22 -3.56
C LEU A 69 6.24 -2.50 -2.05
N LEU A 70 5.31 -3.26 -1.48
CA LEU A 70 5.38 -3.68 -0.08
C LEU A 70 6.56 -4.63 0.16
N GLY A 71 6.78 -5.57 -0.76
CA GLY A 71 7.90 -6.50 -0.73
C GLY A 71 9.24 -5.77 -0.79
N VAL A 72 9.41 -4.83 -1.73
CA VAL A 72 10.63 -4.02 -1.86
C VAL A 72 10.85 -3.20 -0.59
N THR A 73 9.83 -2.51 -0.06
CA THR A 73 9.94 -1.72 1.17
C THR A 73 10.37 -2.58 2.36
N THR A 74 9.72 -3.74 2.53
CA THR A 74 9.96 -4.67 3.63
C THR A 74 11.35 -5.27 3.54
N TRP A 75 11.69 -5.88 2.41
CA TRP A 75 12.95 -6.62 2.27
C TRP A 75 14.18 -5.72 2.19
N SER A 76 14.07 -4.50 1.63
CA SER A 76 15.16 -3.53 1.69
C SER A 76 15.37 -3.00 3.11
N SER A 77 14.31 -2.79 3.89
CA SER A 77 14.41 -2.41 5.31
C SER A 77 15.04 -3.53 6.14
N VAL A 78 14.61 -4.77 5.91
CA VAL A 78 15.20 -5.97 6.53
C VAL A 78 16.68 -6.11 6.14
N GLY A 79 17.00 -5.95 4.86
CA GLY A 79 18.37 -5.96 4.37
C GLY A 79 19.23 -4.87 5.04
N ALA A 80 18.72 -3.65 5.19
CA ALA A 80 19.38 -2.58 5.92
C ALA A 80 19.65 -2.96 7.39
N ILE A 81 18.64 -3.52 8.08
CA ILE A 81 18.76 -3.99 9.47
C ILE A 81 19.85 -5.06 9.61
N TYR A 82 19.93 -6.02 8.69
CA TYR A 82 20.91 -7.11 8.77
C TYR A 82 22.31 -6.68 8.33
N LEU A 83 22.44 -5.99 7.20
CA LEU A 83 23.73 -5.70 6.57
C LEU A 83 24.39 -4.41 7.09
N ALA A 84 23.60 -3.42 7.54
CA ALA A 84 24.09 -2.13 8.03
C ALA A 84 23.85 -1.91 9.54
N ARG A 85 23.52 -2.96 10.30
CA ARG A 85 23.15 -2.87 11.73
C ARG A 85 24.07 -1.99 12.59
N PRO A 86 25.41 -2.10 12.51
CA PRO A 86 26.29 -1.28 13.35
C PRO A 86 26.15 0.22 13.04
N LEU A 87 26.05 0.58 11.75
CA LEU A 87 25.82 1.94 11.30
C LEU A 87 24.47 2.46 11.80
N LEU A 88 23.40 1.68 11.62
CA LEU A 88 22.05 2.07 12.02
C LEU A 88 21.94 2.27 13.54
N ARG A 89 22.66 1.48 14.34
CA ARG A 89 22.74 1.68 15.80
C ARG A 89 23.52 2.93 16.15
N ALA A 90 24.68 3.13 15.54
CA ALA A 90 25.52 4.31 15.77
C ALA A 90 24.79 5.62 15.43
N ARG A 91 23.94 5.58 14.39
CA ARG A 91 23.11 6.72 13.98
C ARG A 91 21.77 6.83 14.70
N GLY A 92 21.34 5.80 15.45
CA GLY A 92 20.02 5.76 16.08
C GLY A 92 18.86 5.55 15.11
N SER A 93 19.11 5.16 13.85
CA SER A 93 18.09 4.97 12.82
C SER A 93 17.50 3.55 12.78
N LEU A 94 18.09 2.59 13.49
CA LEU A 94 17.64 1.19 13.53
C LEU A 94 16.12 1.00 13.82
N PRO A 95 15.52 1.59 14.89
CA PRO A 95 14.10 1.36 15.18
C PRO A 95 13.18 1.86 14.07
N TRP A 96 13.60 2.88 13.31
CA TRP A 96 12.81 3.43 12.21
C TRP A 96 12.76 2.49 11.01
N TYR A 97 13.87 1.83 10.66
CA TYR A 97 13.85 0.75 9.65
C TYR A 97 12.98 -0.43 10.08
N VAL A 98 12.99 -0.78 11.37
CA VAL A 98 12.11 -1.85 11.92
C VAL A 98 10.64 -1.45 11.78
N ALA A 99 10.30 -0.22 12.18
CA ALA A 99 8.94 0.30 12.07
C ALA A 99 8.47 0.37 10.60
N THR A 100 9.32 0.83 9.68
CA THR A 100 9.01 0.82 8.24
C THR A 100 8.68 -0.58 7.73
N ALA A 101 9.50 -1.59 8.06
CA ALA A 101 9.23 -2.97 7.66
C ALA A 101 7.94 -3.52 8.27
N ALA A 102 7.70 -3.24 9.56
CA ALA A 102 6.53 -3.69 10.28
C ALA A 102 5.23 -3.09 9.72
N LEU A 103 5.21 -1.78 9.43
CA LEU A 103 4.05 -1.09 8.87
C LEU A 103 3.79 -1.50 7.42
N ALA A 104 4.83 -1.66 6.60
CA ALA A 104 4.69 -2.18 5.23
C ALA A 104 4.10 -3.61 5.23
N THR A 105 4.55 -4.48 6.14
CA THR A 105 3.97 -5.82 6.29
C THR A 105 2.55 -5.76 6.87
N GLY A 106 2.32 -4.86 7.83
CA GLY A 106 1.03 -4.63 8.48
C GLY A 106 -0.08 -4.20 7.53
N HIS A 107 0.26 -3.63 6.36
CA HIS A 107 -0.69 -3.39 5.26
C HIS A 107 -1.52 -4.64 4.95
N LEU A 108 -0.91 -5.83 4.98
CA LEU A 108 -1.58 -7.10 4.65
C LEU A 108 -2.65 -7.51 5.68
N LEU A 109 -2.67 -6.92 6.88
CA LEU A 109 -3.71 -7.16 7.87
C LEU A 109 -5.08 -6.63 7.43
N PHE A 110 -5.13 -5.74 6.43
CA PHE A 110 -6.36 -5.22 5.87
C PHE A 110 -6.98 -6.12 4.80
N VAL A 111 -6.28 -7.17 4.35
CA VAL A 111 -6.78 -8.09 3.31
C VAL A 111 -8.15 -8.69 3.66
N PRO A 112 -8.40 -9.21 4.88
CA PRO A 112 -9.72 -9.75 5.23
C PRO A 112 -10.84 -8.70 5.20
N LEU A 113 -10.51 -7.42 5.37
CA LEU A 113 -11.48 -6.32 5.38
C LEU A 113 -11.84 -5.84 3.97
N VAL A 114 -10.89 -5.91 3.02
CA VAL A 114 -11.13 -5.49 1.63
C VAL A 114 -11.63 -6.62 0.73
N ALA A 115 -11.28 -7.87 1.04
CA ALA A 115 -11.59 -9.02 0.19
C ALA A 115 -13.10 -9.18 -0.13
N PRO A 116 -14.04 -8.99 0.83
CA PRO A 116 -15.46 -9.10 0.53
C PRO A 116 -15.95 -8.08 -0.51
N SER A 117 -15.54 -6.82 -0.38
CA SER A 117 -15.91 -5.76 -1.34
C SER A 117 -15.30 -6.00 -2.71
N VAL A 118 -14.04 -6.44 -2.76
CA VAL A 118 -13.35 -6.81 -4.01
C VAL A 118 -14.10 -7.93 -4.72
N ALA A 119 -14.42 -9.01 -4.02
CA ALA A 119 -15.15 -10.14 -4.59
C ALA A 119 -16.53 -9.70 -5.11
N ALA A 120 -17.26 -8.90 -4.31
CA ALA A 120 -18.58 -8.41 -4.70
C ALA A 120 -18.57 -7.56 -5.97
N ILE A 121 -17.54 -6.72 -6.15
CA ILE A 121 -17.39 -5.89 -7.36
C ILE A 121 -16.99 -6.74 -8.56
N ILE A 122 -16.03 -7.66 -8.42
CA ILE A 122 -15.57 -8.52 -9.53
C ILE A 122 -16.69 -9.43 -10.01
N GLU A 123 -17.49 -9.95 -9.09
CA GLU A 123 -18.62 -10.85 -9.38
C GLU A 123 -19.90 -10.10 -9.79
N ASP A 124 -19.87 -8.76 -9.88
CA ASP A 124 -21.04 -7.92 -10.19
C ASP A 124 -22.27 -8.23 -9.32
N ARG A 125 -22.08 -8.42 -8.01
CA ARG A 125 -23.19 -8.76 -7.10
C ARG A 125 -24.24 -7.65 -7.03
N GLY A 126 -23.84 -6.40 -7.23
CA GLY A 126 -24.78 -5.27 -7.27
C GLY A 126 -25.67 -5.28 -8.51
N GLY A 127 -25.11 -5.62 -9.69
CA GLY A 127 -25.88 -5.76 -10.92
C GLY A 127 -26.81 -6.98 -10.91
N GLN A 128 -26.37 -8.09 -10.32
CA GLN A 128 -27.18 -9.29 -10.13
C GLN A 128 -28.39 -9.01 -9.23
N ALA A 129 -28.19 -8.38 -8.08
CA ALA A 129 -29.28 -8.03 -7.16
C ALA A 129 -30.35 -7.13 -7.83
N LEU A 130 -29.92 -6.16 -8.64
CA LEU A 130 -30.84 -5.31 -9.41
C LEU A 130 -31.63 -6.11 -10.45
N SER A 131 -30.98 -7.04 -11.15
CA SER A 131 -31.60 -7.89 -12.17
C SER A 131 -32.60 -8.89 -11.58
N GLU A 132 -32.37 -9.33 -10.35
CA GLU A 132 -33.26 -10.21 -9.59
C GLU A 132 -34.40 -9.45 -8.86
N GLY A 133 -34.50 -8.13 -9.02
CA GLY A 133 -35.54 -7.31 -8.39
C GLY A 133 -35.36 -7.12 -6.88
N GLN A 134 -34.14 -7.31 -6.34
CA GLN A 134 -33.86 -7.05 -4.94
C GLN A 134 -33.72 -5.54 -4.68
N GLU A 135 -34.82 -4.89 -4.29
CA GLU A 135 -34.87 -3.43 -4.01
C GLU A 135 -33.93 -2.97 -2.88
N LYS A 136 -33.45 -3.87 -2.02
CA LYS A 136 -32.61 -3.55 -0.85
C LYS A 136 -31.16 -4.04 -0.95
N GLY A 137 -30.72 -4.50 -2.12
CA GLY A 137 -29.34 -4.93 -2.35
C GLY A 137 -28.35 -3.77 -2.34
N LYS A 138 -27.10 -4.03 -1.93
CA LYS A 138 -25.99 -3.07 -2.12
C LYS A 138 -25.66 -2.96 -3.61
N SER A 139 -25.51 -1.73 -4.10
CA SER A 139 -24.97 -1.47 -5.45
C SER A 139 -23.46 -1.72 -5.52
N ASN A 140 -22.90 -1.78 -6.73
CA ASN A 140 -21.44 -1.87 -6.90
C ASN A 140 -20.73 -0.63 -6.36
N SER A 141 -21.36 0.54 -6.45
CA SER A 141 -20.89 1.78 -5.85
C SER A 141 -20.87 1.70 -4.32
N ASP A 142 -21.80 0.99 -3.69
CA ASP A 142 -21.80 0.79 -2.23
C ASP A 142 -20.65 -0.12 -1.80
N TYR A 143 -20.42 -1.23 -2.49
CA TYR A 143 -19.26 -2.08 -2.25
C TYR A 143 -17.94 -1.31 -2.45
N MET A 144 -17.88 -0.44 -3.46
CA MET A 144 -16.72 0.42 -3.69
C MET A 144 -16.53 1.46 -2.58
N ARG A 145 -17.61 2.03 -2.01
CA ARG A 145 -17.52 2.93 -0.85
C ARG A 145 -17.00 2.22 0.40
N ASP A 146 -17.47 0.98 0.64
CA ASP A 146 -16.94 0.15 1.73
C ASP A 146 -15.44 -0.09 1.55
N TRP A 147 -15.02 -0.46 0.33
CA TRP A 147 -13.60 -0.65 0.00
C TRP A 147 -12.79 0.64 0.19
N LEU A 148 -13.31 1.78 -0.27
CA LEU A 148 -12.67 3.09 -0.13
C LEU A 148 -12.44 3.48 1.33
N GLY A 149 -13.40 3.19 2.21
CA GLY A 149 -13.27 3.44 3.64
C GLY A 149 -12.09 2.66 4.25
N VAL A 150 -12.04 1.35 3.99
CA VAL A 150 -10.93 0.49 4.45
C VAL A 150 -9.60 0.92 3.81
N ASN A 151 -9.60 1.22 2.51
CA ASN A 151 -8.43 1.70 1.77
C ASN A 151 -7.87 2.98 2.37
N PHE A 152 -8.73 3.93 2.75
CA PHE A 152 -8.31 5.18 3.39
C PHE A 152 -7.66 4.95 4.75
N VAL A 153 -8.29 4.15 5.61
CA VAL A 153 -7.74 3.82 6.94
C VAL A 153 -6.38 3.13 6.80
N ARG A 154 -6.27 2.14 5.92
CA ARG A 154 -5.00 1.47 5.61
C ARG A 154 -3.95 2.47 5.11
N MET A 155 -4.31 3.33 4.16
CA MET A 155 -3.40 4.34 3.61
C MET A 155 -2.82 5.25 4.69
N VAL A 156 -3.65 5.80 5.57
CA VAL A 156 -3.20 6.74 6.60
C VAL A 156 -2.47 6.07 7.76
N THR A 157 -2.73 4.78 8.02
CA THR A 157 -2.09 4.04 9.11
C THR A 157 -0.80 3.35 8.68
N THR A 158 -0.87 2.50 7.66
CA THR A 158 0.27 1.65 7.26
C THR A 158 1.11 2.31 6.19
N ASP A 159 0.52 2.81 5.10
CA ASP A 159 1.30 3.33 3.96
C ASP A 159 1.99 4.66 4.33
N LEU A 160 1.24 5.60 4.90
CA LEU A 160 1.76 6.87 5.38
C LEU A 160 2.71 6.67 6.58
N GLY A 161 2.37 5.75 7.49
CA GLY A 161 3.22 5.43 8.63
C GLY A 161 4.57 4.83 8.21
N ALA A 162 4.57 3.85 7.31
CA ALA A 162 5.79 3.23 6.79
C ALA A 162 6.67 4.26 6.08
N TRP A 163 6.06 5.13 5.28
CA TRP A 163 6.73 6.25 4.61
C TRP A 163 7.34 7.23 5.61
N ALA A 164 6.59 7.68 6.62
CA ALA A 164 7.09 8.61 7.63
C ALA A 164 8.28 8.02 8.40
N CYS A 165 8.19 6.76 8.82
CA CYS A 165 9.31 6.05 9.43
C CYS A 165 10.52 5.95 8.48
N ALA A 166 10.30 5.73 7.18
CA ALA A 166 11.37 5.63 6.20
C ALA A 166 12.08 6.98 5.99
N VAL A 167 11.33 8.09 5.99
CA VAL A 167 11.89 9.45 5.96
C VAL A 167 12.81 9.65 7.15
N VAL A 168 12.34 9.36 8.37
CA VAL A 168 13.14 9.50 9.59
C VAL A 168 14.36 8.58 9.56
N ALA A 169 14.18 7.32 9.14
CA ALA A 169 15.27 6.35 9.02
C ALA A 169 16.39 6.84 8.10
N VAL A 170 16.05 7.29 6.90
CA VAL A 170 17.02 7.76 5.89
C VAL A 170 17.70 9.04 6.36
N THR A 171 16.93 10.06 6.75
CA THR A 171 17.48 11.35 7.19
C THR A 171 18.39 11.23 8.41
N THR A 172 18.03 10.38 9.37
CA THR A 172 18.85 10.08 10.57
C THR A 172 20.12 9.30 10.21
N THR A 173 20.07 8.43 9.19
CA THR A 173 21.23 7.64 8.78
C THR A 173 22.27 8.49 8.03
N PHE A 174 21.82 9.44 7.21
CA PHE A 174 22.68 10.26 6.35
C PHE A 174 22.96 11.67 6.88
N THR A 175 22.50 12.01 8.09
CA THR A 175 22.85 13.30 8.71
C THR A 175 24.35 13.34 8.97
N LEU A 176 25.02 14.37 8.43
CA LEU A 176 26.43 14.66 8.68
C LEU A 176 26.57 15.04 10.16
N SER A 177 27.30 14.24 10.93
CA SER A 177 27.85 14.61 12.23
C SER A 177 29.35 14.71 12.09
#